data_AF-A0A0M3JL06-F1
#
_entry.id   AF-A0A0M3JL06-F1
#
_cell.length_a   1.000
_cell.length_b   1.000
_cell.length_c   1.000
_cell.angle_alpha   90.00
_cell.angle_beta   90.00
_cell.angle_gamma   90.00
#
_symmetry.space_group_name_H-M   'P 1'
#
loop_
_entity.id
_entity.type
_entity.pdbx_description
1 polymer ?
#
loop_
_entity_poly.entity_id
_entity_poly.type
_entity_poly.pdbx_seq_one_letter_code
_entity_poly.pdbx_strand_id
1 'polypeptide(L)'
;MDNGISRVQDALPRLYFLAAGGTAVGTGLNTRIGFAEKVAKKVSDLTGLPFQSAPNKFEALAAHDAMVEMHGALNTIAVSLMKIANDIRFLGSGPRCGLGELSLPENEPGSSIMPGKVNPTQCEALTMVAAQVFGNQ
;
A
#
# COMPACT_ATOMS: atom_id res chain seq x y z
N MET A 1 -5.17 11.40 7.18
CA MET A 1 -4.42 10.28 6.55
C MET A 1 -3.22 9.83 7.39
N ASP A 2 -2.83 10.61 8.41
CA ASP A 2 -1.65 10.38 9.26
C ASP A 2 -1.60 8.98 9.88
N ASN A 3 -2.73 8.49 10.41
CA ASN A 3 -2.81 7.12 10.93
C ASN A 3 -2.57 6.04 9.86
N GLY A 4 -2.87 6.31 8.59
CA GLY A 4 -2.53 5.41 7.49
C GLY A 4 -1.02 5.37 7.26
N ILE A 5 -0.37 6.53 7.25
CA ILE A 5 1.08 6.67 7.13
C ILE A 5 1.78 5.97 8.28
N SER A 6 1.35 6.20 9.53
CA SER A 6 1.90 5.54 10.72
C SER A 6 1.84 4.02 10.58
N ARG A 7 0.70 3.44 10.18
CA ARG A 7 0.56 1.98 10.03
C ARG A 7 1.55 1.39 9.01
N VAL A 8 1.76 2.08 7.89
CA VAL A 8 2.76 1.66 6.90
C VAL A 8 4.17 1.74 7.49
N GLN A 9 4.50 2.84 8.16
CA GLN A 9 5.78 3.03 8.82
C GLN A 9 6.03 2.00 9.92
N ASP A 10 4.99 1.61 10.65
CA ASP A 10 5.05 0.58 11.68
C ASP A 10 5.27 -0.81 11.07
N ALA A 11 4.70 -1.11 9.90
CA ALA A 11 4.92 -2.39 9.21
C ALA A 11 6.32 -2.48 8.55
N LEU A 12 6.86 -1.36 8.04
CA LEU A 12 8.12 -1.32 7.28
C LEU A 12 9.33 -2.02 7.93
N PRO A 13 9.61 -1.89 9.25
CA PRO A 13 10.79 -2.51 9.84
C PRO A 13 10.86 -4.03 9.70
N ARG A 14 9.72 -4.72 9.60
CA ARG A 14 9.70 -6.18 9.37
C ARG A 14 10.15 -6.54 7.95
N LEU A 15 9.89 -5.68 6.97
CA LEU A 15 10.33 -5.88 5.57
C LEU A 15 11.83 -5.64 5.37
N TYR A 16 12.50 -4.96 6.31
CA TYR A 16 13.94 -4.74 6.23
C TYR A 16 14.76 -5.98 6.58
N PHE A 17 14.14 -7.05 7.08
CA PHE A 17 14.82 -8.30 7.35
C PHE A 17 14.96 -9.16 6.08
N LEU A 18 16.20 -9.43 5.69
CA LEU A 18 16.53 -10.20 4.49
C LEU A 18 16.80 -11.67 4.81
N ALA A 19 16.18 -12.57 4.03
CA ALA A 19 16.40 -14.01 4.08
C ALA A 19 17.75 -14.45 3.46
N ALA A 20 18.44 -13.56 2.75
CA ALA A 20 19.74 -13.83 2.14
C ALA A 20 20.74 -14.43 3.15
N GLY A 21 21.42 -15.50 2.74
CA GLY A 21 22.31 -16.29 3.60
C GLY A 21 21.65 -17.51 4.26
N GLY A 22 20.32 -17.64 4.25
CA GLY A 22 19.62 -18.87 4.68
C GLY A 22 19.81 -20.07 3.74
N THR A 23 20.25 -19.81 2.50
CA THR A 23 20.42 -20.79 1.42
C THR A 23 19.16 -21.63 1.17
N ALA A 24 19.26 -22.96 1.05
CA ALA A 24 18.16 -23.78 0.57
C ALA A 24 17.02 -23.92 1.59
N VAL A 25 17.34 -24.04 2.88
CA VAL A 25 16.37 -24.41 3.93
C VAL A 25 16.55 -23.64 5.24
N GLY A 26 17.30 -22.52 5.21
CA GLY A 26 17.51 -21.66 6.38
C GLY A 26 18.76 -21.98 7.20
N THR A 27 19.44 -23.09 6.92
CA THR A 27 20.64 -23.52 7.68
C THR A 27 21.91 -22.74 7.35
N GLY A 28 21.95 -22.07 6.19
CA GLY A 28 23.17 -21.47 5.68
C GLY A 28 24.18 -22.49 5.14
N LEU A 29 23.76 -23.73 4.84
CA LEU A 29 24.64 -24.70 4.19
C LEU A 29 25.17 -24.13 2.87
N ASN A 30 26.46 -24.30 2.60
CA ASN A 30 27.18 -23.73 1.46
C ASN A 30 27.29 -22.20 1.43
N THR A 31 27.08 -21.51 2.56
CA THR A 31 27.48 -20.10 2.71
C THR A 31 28.66 -19.92 3.65
N ARG A 32 29.34 -18.77 3.54
CA ARG A 32 30.42 -18.38 4.46
C ARG A 32 29.83 -17.69 5.69
N ILE A 33 30.41 -17.95 6.86
CA ILE A 33 30.09 -17.21 8.09
C ILE A 33 30.29 -15.71 7.84
N GLY A 34 29.29 -14.90 8.21
CA GLY A 34 29.29 -13.45 8.00
C GLY A 34 28.80 -12.99 6.61
N PHE A 35 28.43 -13.90 5.72
CA PHE A 35 27.91 -13.54 4.39
C PHE A 35 26.59 -12.77 4.49
N ALA A 36 25.66 -13.24 5.33
CA ALA A 36 24.30 -12.71 5.42
C ALA A 36 24.29 -11.25 5.89
N GLU A 37 25.12 -10.93 6.89
CA GLU A 37 25.29 -9.59 7.45
C GLU A 37 25.98 -8.66 6.45
N LYS A 38 27.00 -9.13 5.74
CA LYS A 38 27.70 -8.35 4.71
C LYS A 38 26.80 -8.03 3.53
N VAL A 39 25.98 -8.98 3.09
CA VAL A 39 25.00 -8.74 2.03
C VAL A 39 23.96 -7.73 2.47
N ALA A 40 23.37 -7.91 3.65
CA ALA A 40 22.39 -6.96 4.17
C ALA A 40 22.98 -5.55 4.28
N LYS A 41 24.20 -5.43 4.85
CA LYS A 41 24.91 -4.15 4.90
C LYS A 41 25.12 -3.56 3.50
N LYS A 42 25.54 -4.36 2.52
CA LYS A 42 25.77 -3.87 1.16
C LYS A 42 24.47 -3.38 0.51
N VAL A 43 23.35 -4.06 0.75
CA VAL A 43 22.02 -3.61 0.30
C VAL A 43 21.63 -2.30 0.98
N SER A 44 21.87 -2.15 2.28
CA SER A 44 21.63 -0.90 3.01
C SER A 44 22.46 0.25 2.46
N ASP A 45 23.75 0.02 2.20
CA ASP A 45 24.65 1.03 1.64
C ASP A 45 24.21 1.46 0.22
N LEU A 46 23.66 0.53 -0.58
CA LEU A 46 23.20 0.82 -1.94
C LEU A 46 21.85 1.55 -1.99
N THR A 47 20.96 1.26 -1.05
CA THR A 47 19.58 1.77 -1.05
C THR A 47 19.38 2.97 -0.13
N GLY A 48 20.27 3.18 0.84
CA GLY A 48 20.07 4.15 1.92
C GLY A 48 19.01 3.73 2.93
N LEU A 49 18.52 2.48 2.88
CA LEU A 49 17.48 1.94 3.76
C LEU A 49 18.08 0.98 4.79
N PRO A 50 17.49 0.83 5.98
CA PRO A 50 18.10 0.12 7.11
C PRO A 50 17.90 -1.42 7.04
N PHE A 51 18.27 -2.04 5.91
CA PHE A 51 18.20 -3.50 5.75
C PHE A 51 19.14 -4.24 6.73
N GLN A 52 18.66 -5.39 7.22
CA GLN A 52 19.34 -6.24 8.17
C GLN A 52 19.17 -7.71 7.79
N SER A 53 20.06 -8.57 8.29
CA SER A 53 19.89 -10.01 8.13
C SER A 53 18.76 -10.50 9.04
N ALA A 54 17.83 -11.31 8.53
CA ALA A 54 16.73 -11.84 9.35
C ALA A 54 17.28 -12.68 10.52
N PRO A 55 16.81 -12.50 11.77
CA PRO A 55 17.34 -13.20 12.93
C PRO A 55 17.06 -14.71 12.87
N ASN A 56 15.95 -15.12 12.24
CA ASN A 56 15.61 -16.50 11.99
C ASN A 56 15.42 -16.72 10.48
N LYS A 57 16.33 -17.47 9.86
CA LYS A 57 16.27 -17.77 8.41
C LYS A 57 15.23 -18.82 8.05
N PHE A 58 14.79 -19.64 9.00
CA PHE A 58 13.73 -20.62 8.76
C PHE A 58 12.39 -19.92 8.59
N GLU A 59 12.07 -18.99 9.51
CA GLU A 59 10.84 -18.18 9.42
C GLU A 59 10.83 -17.34 8.15
N ALA A 60 11.91 -16.61 7.86
CA ALA A 60 12.00 -15.75 6.69
C ALA A 60 11.93 -16.48 5.33
N LEU A 61 12.11 -17.81 5.31
CA LEU A 61 11.98 -18.63 4.10
C LEU A 61 10.65 -19.42 4.07
N ALA A 62 10.19 -19.91 5.21
CA ALA A 62 9.02 -20.78 5.28
C ALA A 62 7.70 -20.01 5.30
N ALA A 63 7.72 -18.77 5.79
CA ALA A 63 6.56 -17.90 5.90
C ALA A 63 6.87 -16.50 5.36
N HIS A 64 5.81 -15.75 5.09
CA HIS A 64 5.87 -14.41 4.52
C HIS A 64 4.98 -13.43 5.30
N ASP A 65 4.99 -13.59 6.63
CA ASP A 65 4.08 -12.90 7.54
C ASP A 65 4.28 -11.37 7.48
N ALA A 66 5.52 -10.91 7.29
CA ALA A 66 5.81 -9.48 7.07
C ALA A 66 5.11 -8.91 5.82
N MET A 67 4.95 -9.70 4.76
CA MET A 67 4.20 -9.27 3.56
C MET A 67 2.70 -9.25 3.83
N VAL A 68 2.19 -10.21 4.58
CA VAL A 68 0.77 -10.26 5.00
C VAL A 68 0.44 -9.07 5.92
N GLU A 69 1.30 -8.75 6.89
CA GLU A 69 1.18 -7.59 7.78
C GLU A 69 1.16 -6.27 6.99
N MET A 70 2.12 -6.11 6.07
CA MET A 70 2.20 -4.93 5.20
C MET A 70 0.91 -4.78 4.37
N HIS A 71 0.43 -5.87 3.76
CA HIS A 71 -0.81 -5.81 2.99
C HIS A 71 -2.03 -5.51 3.86
N GLY A 72 -2.07 -5.96 5.12
CA GLY A 72 -3.11 -5.57 6.08
C GLY A 72 -3.11 -4.07 6.41
N ALA A 73 -1.94 -3.45 6.52
CA ALA A 73 -1.83 -2.00 6.66
C ALA A 73 -2.35 -1.27 5.40
N LEU A 74 -2.00 -1.76 4.21
CA LEU A 74 -2.51 -1.21 2.93
C LEU A 74 -4.02 -1.38 2.79
N ASN A 75 -4.57 -2.52 3.20
CA ASN A 75 -6.00 -2.77 3.18
C ASN A 75 -6.76 -1.78 4.09
N THR A 76 -6.21 -1.51 5.27
CA THR A 76 -6.78 -0.50 6.19
C THR A 76 -6.79 0.91 5.57
N ILE A 77 -5.74 1.26 4.82
CA ILE A 77 -5.70 2.53 4.07
C ILE A 77 -6.77 2.53 2.97
N ALA A 78 -6.90 1.45 2.21
CA ALA A 78 -7.89 1.33 1.15
C ALA A 78 -9.33 1.49 1.68
N VAL A 79 -9.64 0.97 2.88
CA VAL A 79 -10.93 1.21 3.57
C VAL A 79 -11.15 2.70 3.85
N SER A 80 -10.11 3.37 4.35
CA SER A 80 -10.17 4.81 4.65
C SER A 80 -10.37 5.64 3.38
N LEU A 81 -9.65 5.32 2.30
CA LEU A 81 -9.76 5.99 1.01
C LEU A 81 -11.12 5.74 0.34
N MET A 82 -11.63 4.51 0.41
CA MET A 82 -12.97 4.16 -0.05
C MET A 82 -14.02 5.06 0.61
N LYS A 83 -13.95 5.26 1.94
CA LYS A 83 -14.88 6.15 2.65
C LYS A 83 -14.74 7.61 2.21
N ILE A 84 -13.53 8.14 2.18
CA ILE A 84 -13.28 9.54 1.78
C ILE A 84 -13.80 9.81 0.36
N ALA A 85 -13.49 8.92 -0.59
CA ALA A 85 -13.96 9.04 -1.97
C ALA A 85 -15.49 8.99 -2.08
N ASN A 86 -16.13 8.12 -1.27
CA ASN A 86 -17.58 8.04 -1.19
C ASN A 86 -18.21 9.34 -0.66
N ASP A 87 -17.67 9.91 0.41
CA ASP A 87 -18.19 11.18 0.95
C ASP A 87 -18.12 12.29 -0.09
N ILE A 88 -16.96 12.47 -0.72
CA ILE A 88 -16.75 13.52 -1.71
C ILE A 88 -17.75 13.39 -2.87
N ARG A 89 -17.94 12.18 -3.41
CA ARG A 89 -18.86 11.98 -4.54
C ARG A 89 -20.32 12.17 -4.15
N PHE A 90 -20.71 11.82 -2.91
CA PHE A 90 -22.08 12.04 -2.43
C PHE A 90 -22.34 13.52 -2.14
N LEU A 91 -21.42 14.20 -1.44
CA LEU A 91 -21.51 15.64 -1.16
C LEU A 91 -21.49 16.46 -2.45
N GLY A 92 -20.75 16.01 -3.47
CA GLY A 92 -20.73 16.62 -4.81
C GLY A 92 -21.86 16.18 -5.75
N SER A 93 -22.81 15.35 -5.29
CA SER A 93 -23.91 14.87 -6.14
C SER A 93 -24.90 15.99 -6.46
N GLY A 94 -25.37 16.07 -7.70
CA GLY A 94 -26.21 17.18 -8.15
C GLY A 94 -26.39 17.20 -9.67
N PRO A 95 -26.71 18.37 -10.29
CA PRO A 95 -26.72 19.71 -9.70
C PRO A 95 -28.04 20.11 -9.01
N ARG A 96 -29.12 19.34 -9.17
CA ARG A 96 -30.45 19.69 -8.62
C ARG A 96 -31.12 18.59 -7.79
N CYS A 97 -30.72 17.33 -8.01
CA CYS A 97 -31.36 16.16 -7.42
C CYS A 97 -30.38 15.34 -6.53
N GLY A 98 -29.41 16.02 -5.92
CA GLY A 98 -28.42 15.44 -5.01
C GLY A 98 -28.21 16.35 -3.80
N LEU A 99 -27.09 16.17 -3.09
CA LEU A 99 -26.75 17.03 -1.93
C LEU A 99 -26.22 18.40 -2.35
N GLY A 100 -25.32 18.45 -3.34
CA GLY A 100 -24.80 19.70 -3.91
C GLY A 100 -23.97 20.57 -2.94
N GLU A 101 -23.42 19.99 -1.89
CA GLU A 101 -22.64 20.70 -0.86
C GLU A 101 -21.21 21.00 -1.31
N LEU A 102 -20.65 20.20 -2.23
CA LEU A 102 -19.35 20.41 -2.83
C LEU A 102 -19.46 20.61 -4.35
N SER A 103 -18.57 21.43 -4.90
CA SER A 103 -18.39 21.57 -6.35
C SER A 103 -17.11 20.85 -6.77
N LEU A 104 -17.25 19.82 -7.60
CA LEU A 104 -16.12 19.02 -8.07
C LEU A 104 -15.55 19.63 -9.37
N PRO A 105 -14.21 19.64 -9.57
CA PRO A 105 -13.61 20.09 -10.82
C PRO A 105 -14.07 19.25 -12.02
N GLU A 106 -14.39 19.91 -13.13
CA GLU A 106 -14.69 19.26 -14.40
C GLU A 106 -13.39 18.99 -15.17
N ASN A 107 -12.91 17.74 -15.14
CA ASN A 107 -11.65 17.34 -15.80
C ASN A 107 -11.88 16.64 -17.13
N GLU A 108 -13.02 15.97 -17.29
CA GLU A 108 -13.47 15.41 -18.56
C GLU A 108 -14.68 16.22 -19.04
N PRO A 109 -14.78 16.53 -20.35
CA PRO A 109 -15.94 17.26 -20.86
C PRO A 109 -17.21 16.45 -20.54
N GLY A 110 -18.11 17.07 -19.78
CA GLY A 110 -19.45 16.56 -19.61
C GLY A 110 -20.17 16.45 -20.96
N SER A 111 -21.35 15.81 -20.98
CA SER A 111 -22.15 15.79 -22.20
C SER A 111 -22.49 17.23 -22.60
N SER A 112 -22.23 17.59 -23.87
CA SER A 112 -22.50 18.95 -24.40
C SER A 112 -23.97 19.38 -24.30
N ILE A 113 -24.89 18.43 -24.07
CA ILE A 113 -26.32 18.67 -23.85
C ILE A 113 -26.70 18.85 -22.36
N MET A 114 -25.79 18.54 -21.42
CA MET A 114 -26.05 18.56 -19.97
C MET A 114 -25.10 19.55 -19.26
N PRO A 115 -25.33 20.88 -19.37
CA PRO A 115 -24.48 21.88 -18.74
C PRO A 115 -24.47 21.74 -17.21
N GLY A 116 -23.28 21.83 -16.61
CA GLY A 116 -23.07 21.72 -15.16
C GLY A 116 -23.10 20.28 -14.62
N LYS A 117 -23.23 19.26 -15.49
CA LYS A 117 -23.09 17.86 -15.09
C LYS A 117 -21.61 17.47 -15.06
N VAL A 118 -21.08 17.31 -13.85
CA VAL A 118 -19.73 16.78 -13.61
C VAL A 118 -19.83 15.39 -12.99
N ASN A 119 -19.16 14.40 -13.59
CA ASN A 119 -19.05 13.07 -12.99
C ASN A 119 -17.85 13.03 -12.03
N PRO A 120 -17.95 12.33 -10.89
CA PRO A 120 -16.85 12.20 -9.92
C PRO A 120 -15.85 11.11 -10.32
N THR A 121 -15.33 11.17 -11.56
CA THR A 121 -14.50 10.13 -12.21
C THR A 121 -13.27 9.71 -11.39
N GLN A 122 -12.62 10.67 -10.72
CA GLN A 122 -11.48 10.40 -9.84
C GLN A 122 -11.90 9.62 -8.58
N CYS A 123 -13.07 9.93 -8.00
CA CYS A 123 -13.60 9.16 -6.88
C CYS A 123 -13.97 7.74 -7.34
N GLU A 124 -14.57 7.59 -8.52
CA GLU A 124 -14.88 6.28 -9.12
C GLU A 124 -13.61 5.43 -9.27
N ALA A 125 -12.57 5.97 -9.91
CA ALA A 125 -11.28 5.31 -10.07
C ALA A 125 -10.67 4.91 -8.72
N LEU A 126 -10.67 5.80 -7.74
CA LEU A 126 -10.11 5.52 -6.41
C LEU A 126 -10.89 4.41 -5.68
N THR A 127 -12.21 4.39 -5.79
CA THR A 127 -13.04 3.31 -5.20
C THR A 127 -12.80 1.96 -5.88
N MET A 128 -12.56 1.93 -7.20
CA MET A 128 -12.18 0.70 -7.91
C MET A 128 -10.81 0.19 -7.45
N VAL A 129 -9.81 1.08 -7.30
CA VAL A 129 -8.49 0.72 -6.76
C VAL A 129 -8.62 0.17 -5.34
N ALA A 130 -9.42 0.79 -4.47
CA ALA A 130 -9.65 0.28 -3.13
C ALA A 130 -10.28 -1.12 -3.13
N ALA A 131 -11.29 -1.37 -3.96
CA ALA A 131 -11.89 -2.70 -4.11
C ALA A 131 -10.88 -3.74 -4.63
N GLN A 132 -9.99 -3.36 -5.55
CA GLN A 132 -8.92 -4.24 -6.00
C GLN A 132 -7.93 -4.58 -4.87
N VAL A 133 -7.55 -3.60 -4.04
CA VAL A 133 -6.70 -3.85 -2.86
C VAL A 133 -7.38 -4.82 -1.90
N PHE A 134 -8.70 -4.72 -1.70
CA PHE A 134 -9.43 -5.64 -0.84
C PHE A 134 -9.35 -7.08 -1.36
N GLY A 135 -9.46 -7.27 -2.67
CA GLY A 135 -9.37 -8.60 -3.29
C GLY A 135 -7.94 -9.15 -3.41
N ASN A 136 -6.93 -8.29 -3.34
CA ASN A 136 -5.51 -8.70 -3.37
C ASN A 136 -5.01 -9.18 -1.99
N GLN A 137 -5.72 -8.88 -0.90
CA GLN A 137 -5.40 -9.38 0.44
C GLN A 137 -5.94 -10.80 0.62
#